data_AF-A0A7S3MFY0-F1
#
_entry.id   AF-A0A7S3MFY0-F1
#
_cell.length_a   1.000
_cell.length_b   1.000
_cell.length_c   1.000
_cell.angle_alpha   90.00
_cell.angle_beta   90.00
_cell.angle_gamma   90.00
#
_symmetry.space_group_name_H-M   'P 1'
#
loop_
_entity.id
_entity.type
_entity.pdbx_description
1 polymer ?
#
loop_
_entity_poly.entity_id
_entity_poly.type
_entity_poly.pdbx_seq_one_letter_code
_entity_poly.pdbx_strand_id
1 'polypeptide(L)'
;TGDEVLVENLRKRYIPREGDVVVGLVTHRGGEVYKVDIRAPSAAYMPCLAFNGASKRNRPTLEVGSLVYCRVEAAHPDLDTELSCIDTETKKAWSTGEVLLGELRGGLSFEVALSAAHRLLDVDCFILDRLGQDFAYELCVGQNGRVWLSAASARETVLLLQAIRRSFGMTDAQVEVMVQKMVEVFS
;
A
#
# COMPACT_ATOMS: atom_id res chain seq x y z
N THR A 1 -3.55 21.09 -24.45
CA THR A 1 -4.35 19.86 -24.35
C THR A 1 -3.56 18.77 -25.04
N GLY A 2 -2.62 18.18 -24.30
CA GLY A 2 -1.88 17.01 -24.76
C GLY A 2 -2.60 15.79 -24.20
N ASP A 3 -3.06 14.91 -25.07
CA ASP A 3 -3.65 13.64 -24.66
C ASP A 3 -2.54 12.78 -24.04
N GLU A 4 -2.66 12.49 -22.75
CA GLU A 4 -1.78 11.54 -22.07
C GLU A 4 -2.13 10.12 -22.53
N VAL A 5 -1.26 9.55 -23.34
CA VAL A 5 -1.37 8.13 -23.75
C VAL A 5 -0.70 7.27 -22.68
N LEU A 6 -1.50 6.60 -21.86
CA LEU A 6 -1.00 5.62 -20.89
C LEU A 6 -0.67 4.31 -21.63
N VAL A 7 0.61 4.04 -21.86
CA VAL A 7 1.07 2.74 -22.35
C VAL A 7 1.24 1.79 -21.16
N GLU A 8 0.34 0.83 -21.01
CA GLU A 8 0.48 -0.24 -20.03
C GLU A 8 1.62 -1.18 -20.43
N ASN A 9 2.78 -0.98 -19.80
CA ASN A 9 3.91 -1.88 -19.96
C ASN A 9 3.75 -3.05 -18.99
N LEU A 10 3.70 -4.28 -19.49
CA LEU A 10 3.68 -5.52 -18.69
C LEU A 10 5.05 -5.78 -17.99
N ARG A 11 5.78 -4.72 -17.64
CA ARG A 11 7.02 -4.81 -16.87
C ARG A 11 6.68 -5.35 -15.49
N LYS A 12 7.41 -6.38 -15.07
CA LYS A 12 7.25 -7.01 -13.76
C LYS A 12 7.68 -6.12 -12.59
N ARG A 13 8.43 -5.04 -12.86
CA ARG A 13 9.08 -4.21 -11.84
C ARG A 13 8.51 -2.80 -11.85
N TYR A 14 8.17 -2.32 -10.66
CA TYR A 14 7.68 -0.97 -10.44
C TYR A 14 8.75 0.08 -10.75
N ILE A 15 8.35 1.18 -11.39
CA ILE A 15 9.18 2.36 -11.64
C ILE A 15 8.51 3.52 -10.91
N PRO A 16 9.15 4.15 -9.91
CA PRO A 16 8.55 5.24 -9.16
C PRO A 16 8.21 6.43 -10.03
N ARG A 17 7.03 7.02 -9.82
CA ARG A 17 6.64 8.31 -10.37
C ARG A 17 6.21 9.24 -9.25
N GLU A 18 6.47 10.53 -9.43
CA GLU A 18 5.97 11.56 -8.52
C GLU A 18 4.45 11.44 -8.38
N GLY A 19 3.97 11.53 -7.14
CA GLY A 19 2.56 11.35 -6.79
C GLY A 19 2.16 9.91 -6.48
N ASP A 20 2.99 8.91 -6.79
CA ASP A 20 2.61 7.52 -6.57
C ASP A 20 2.48 7.19 -5.09
N VAL A 21 1.33 6.65 -4.67
CA VAL A 21 1.16 6.10 -3.33
C VAL A 21 1.59 4.64 -3.28
N VAL A 22 2.49 4.30 -2.35
CA VAL A 22 3.16 2.99 -2.26
C VAL A 22 3.23 2.47 -0.82
N VAL A 23 3.31 1.15 -0.70
CA VAL A 23 3.67 0.50 0.57
C VAL A 23 5.17 0.19 0.53
N GLY A 24 5.93 0.76 1.46
CA GLY A 24 7.36 0.58 1.61
C GLY A 24 7.73 -0.26 2.83
N LEU A 25 8.89 -0.92 2.77
CA LEU A 25 9.50 -1.62 3.90
C LEU A 25 10.74 -0.86 4.38
N VAL A 26 10.78 -0.48 5.65
CA VAL A 26 11.94 0.19 6.23
C VAL A 26 13.09 -0.82 6.33
N THR A 27 14.15 -0.60 5.55
CA THR A 27 15.34 -1.46 5.49
C THR A 27 16.47 -0.95 6.38
N HIS A 28 16.53 0.36 6.60
CA HIS A 28 17.55 0.98 7.43
C HIS A 28 17.03 2.28 8.04
N ARG A 29 17.46 2.55 9.28
CA ARG A 29 17.17 3.78 10.02
C ARG A 29 18.45 4.58 10.19
N GLY A 30 18.57 5.69 9.44
CA GLY A 30 19.61 6.69 9.65
C GLY A 30 19.21 7.69 10.75
N GLY A 31 20.09 8.65 11.05
CA GLY A 31 19.82 9.69 12.04
C GLY A 31 18.66 10.61 11.65
N GLU A 32 18.61 11.01 10.37
CA GLU A 32 17.64 11.98 9.84
C GLU A 32 16.79 11.43 8.68
N VAL A 33 17.11 10.25 8.17
CA VAL A 33 16.47 9.65 6.98
C VAL A 33 16.28 8.15 7.18
N TYR A 34 15.14 7.63 6.75
CA TYR A 34 14.85 6.21 6.58
C TYR A 34 15.17 5.76 5.16
N LYS A 35 15.78 4.58 5.02
CA LYS A 35 15.91 3.89 3.72
C LYS A 35 14.79 2.87 3.59
N VAL A 36 14.01 3.00 2.53
CA VAL A 36 12.77 2.25 2.32
C VAL A 36 12.85 1.46 1.01
N ASP A 37 12.58 0.17 1.08
CA ASP A 37 12.38 -0.67 -0.11
C ASP A 37 10.94 -0.52 -0.60
N ILE A 38 10.79 0.06 -1.80
CA ILE A 38 9.51 0.22 -2.49
C ILE A 38 9.39 -0.69 -3.71
N ARG A 39 10.19 -1.77 -3.83
CA ARG A 39 10.22 -2.70 -4.98
C ARG A 39 10.60 -2.05 -6.32
N ALA A 40 11.29 -0.92 -6.26
CA ALA A 40 11.89 -0.23 -7.40
C ALA A 40 13.29 -0.79 -7.73
N PRO A 41 13.94 -0.34 -8.83
CA PRO A 41 15.33 -0.68 -9.13
C PRO A 41 16.33 -0.20 -8.07
N SER A 42 16.10 0.99 -7.52
CA SER A 42 16.89 1.60 -6.44
C SER A 42 16.06 1.70 -5.16
N ALA A 43 16.75 1.89 -4.03
CA ALA A 43 16.08 2.19 -2.76
C ALA A 43 15.56 3.62 -2.75
N ALA A 44 14.53 3.86 -1.96
CA ALA A 44 13.98 5.19 -1.75
C ALA A 44 14.30 5.69 -0.34
N TYR A 45 14.21 6.99 -0.15
CA TYR A 45 14.60 7.66 1.08
C TYR A 45 13.47 8.54 1.59
N MET A 46 13.22 8.47 2.89
CA MET A 46 12.16 9.22 3.55
C MET A 46 12.75 10.00 4.72
N PRO A 47 12.73 11.34 4.70
CA PRO A 47 13.17 12.13 5.84
C PRO A 47 12.35 11.80 7.10
N CYS A 48 12.99 11.75 8.27
CA CYS A 48 12.31 11.45 9.54
C CYS A 48 11.26 12.51 9.94
N LEU A 49 11.26 13.67 9.28
CA LEU A 49 10.29 14.76 9.47
C LEU A 49 9.20 14.79 8.39
N ALA A 50 9.25 13.90 7.40
CA ALA A 50 8.28 13.85 6.31
C ALA A 50 6.97 13.16 6.71
N PHE A 51 6.36 13.60 7.82
CA PHE A 51 5.06 13.14 8.32
C PHE A 51 4.23 14.35 8.75
N ASN A 52 2.90 14.30 8.57
CA ASN A 52 2.01 15.40 8.95
C ASN A 52 2.25 15.88 10.40
N GLY A 53 2.74 17.11 10.57
CA GLY A 53 2.97 17.72 11.88
C GLY A 53 4.20 17.20 12.64
N ALA A 54 5.11 16.46 12.00
CA ALA A 54 6.35 16.02 12.64
C ALA A 54 7.32 17.18 12.91
N SER A 55 8.06 17.07 14.02
CA SER A 55 9.11 18.00 14.43
C SER A 55 10.30 17.25 15.02
N LYS A 56 11.43 17.93 15.23
CA LYS A 56 12.61 17.31 15.88
C LYS A 56 12.30 16.69 17.24
N ARG A 57 11.31 17.22 17.97
CA ARG A 57 10.88 16.72 19.29
C ARG A 57 9.81 15.63 19.21
N ASN A 58 8.95 15.70 18.19
CA ASN A 58 7.81 14.80 18.02
C ASN A 58 7.77 14.27 16.58
N ARG A 59 8.44 13.15 16.34
CA ARG A 59 8.48 12.47 15.03
C ARG A 59 8.22 10.97 15.21
N PRO A 60 7.63 10.30 14.21
CA PRO A 60 7.50 8.85 14.23
C PRO A 60 8.86 8.19 14.39
N THR A 61 8.86 7.08 15.11
CA THR A 61 10.04 6.23 15.27
C THR A 61 9.77 4.89 14.61
N LEU A 62 10.09 4.80 13.32
CA LEU A 62 9.98 3.55 12.57
C LEU A 62 11.18 2.65 12.86
N GLU A 63 10.91 1.36 13.06
CA GLU A 63 11.95 0.35 13.22
C GLU A 63 12.27 -0.32 11.87
N VAL A 64 13.45 -0.93 11.78
CA VAL A 64 13.78 -1.76 10.61
C VAL A 64 12.82 -2.95 10.58
N GLY A 65 12.19 -3.16 9.43
CA GLY A 65 11.10 -4.14 9.25
C GLY A 65 9.70 -3.54 9.32
N SER A 66 9.53 -2.29 9.79
CA SER A 66 8.23 -1.60 9.74
C SER A 66 7.78 -1.38 8.29
N LEU A 67 6.47 -1.51 8.06
CA LEU A 67 5.83 -1.12 6.81
C LEU A 67 5.33 0.31 6.91
N VAL A 68 5.41 1.05 5.80
CA VAL A 68 4.96 2.44 5.72
C VAL A 68 4.15 2.66 4.46
N TYR A 69 2.97 3.29 4.60
CA TYR A 69 2.20 3.79 3.48
C TYR A 69 2.57 5.25 3.23
N CYS A 70 3.11 5.54 2.05
CA CYS A 70 3.75 6.82 1.75
C CYS A 70 3.55 7.19 0.28
N ARG A 71 3.75 8.46 -0.03
CA ARG A 71 3.73 8.99 -1.39
C ARG A 71 5.15 9.21 -1.89
N VAL A 72 5.37 8.96 -3.17
CA VAL A 72 6.59 9.38 -3.88
C VAL A 72 6.51 10.89 -4.10
N GLU A 73 7.38 11.62 -3.40
CA GLU A 73 7.43 13.09 -3.48
C GLU A 73 8.29 13.55 -4.66
N ALA A 74 9.38 12.84 -4.96
CA ALA A 74 10.20 13.10 -6.12
C ALA A 74 10.82 11.81 -6.66
N ALA A 75 10.83 11.65 -7.98
CA ALA A 75 11.48 10.55 -8.67
C ALA A 75 12.13 11.04 -9.96
N HIS A 76 13.46 10.95 -10.04
CA HIS A 76 14.23 11.30 -11.23
C HIS A 76 15.17 10.14 -11.61
N PRO A 77 15.39 9.83 -12.91
CA PRO A 77 16.26 8.72 -13.31
C PRO A 77 17.68 8.76 -12.75
N ASP A 78 18.20 9.98 -12.55
CA ASP A 78 19.57 10.23 -12.08
C ASP A 78 19.68 10.52 -10.57
N LEU A 79 18.55 10.55 -9.84
CA LEU A 79 18.51 10.87 -8.41
C LEU A 79 17.87 9.74 -7.62
N ASP A 80 18.15 9.72 -6.32
CA ASP A 80 17.46 8.84 -5.39
C ASP A 80 15.98 9.24 -5.27
N THR A 81 15.09 8.25 -5.15
CA THR A 81 13.65 8.50 -4.98
C THR A 81 13.37 9.02 -3.58
N GLU A 82 12.62 10.11 -3.48
CA GLU A 82 12.21 10.72 -2.21
C GLU A 82 10.76 10.37 -1.88
N LEU A 83 10.50 10.05 -0.61
CA LEU A 83 9.19 9.68 -0.09
C LEU A 83 8.72 10.66 0.98
N SER A 84 7.40 10.77 1.09
CA SER A 84 6.74 11.60 2.09
C SER A 84 5.47 10.93 2.61
N CYS A 85 5.22 11.06 3.91
CA CYS A 85 3.95 10.77 4.56
C CYS A 85 3.22 12.07 4.94
N ILE A 86 3.46 13.15 4.20
CA ILE A 86 2.72 14.41 4.34
C ILE A 86 1.57 14.42 3.34
N ASP A 87 0.36 14.28 3.85
CA ASP A 87 -0.86 14.54 3.12
C ASP A 87 -1.19 16.04 3.21
N THR A 88 -1.24 16.72 2.05
CA THR A 88 -1.48 18.16 1.94
C THR A 88 -2.96 18.53 2.09
N GLU A 89 -3.86 17.56 1.93
CA GLU A 89 -5.31 17.78 2.04
C GLU A 89 -5.76 17.75 3.52
N THR A 90 -5.09 16.95 4.35
CA THR A 90 -5.38 16.85 5.77
C THR A 90 -4.51 17.76 6.62
N LYS A 91 -5.15 18.53 7.52
CA LYS A 91 -4.44 19.28 8.57
C LYS A 91 -4.20 18.45 9.83
N LYS A 92 -4.64 17.19 9.86
CA LYS A 92 -4.50 16.32 11.03
C LYS A 92 -3.05 15.84 11.18
N ALA A 93 -2.59 15.68 12.42
CA ALA A 93 -1.25 15.22 12.70
C ALA A 93 -1.14 13.69 12.61
N TRP A 94 0.06 13.20 12.28
CA TRP A 94 0.35 11.76 12.15
C TRP A 94 -0.02 10.94 13.39
N SER A 95 0.07 11.56 14.58
CA SER A 95 -0.20 10.92 15.87
C SER A 95 -1.68 10.69 16.16
N THR A 96 -2.59 11.24 15.34
CA THR A 96 -4.05 11.09 15.55
C THR A 96 -4.58 9.74 15.11
N GLY A 97 -3.85 9.03 14.23
CA GLY A 97 -4.33 7.80 13.59
C GLY A 97 -5.40 8.06 12.51
N GLU A 98 -5.72 9.32 12.23
CA GLU A 98 -6.72 9.72 11.23
C GLU A 98 -6.10 10.22 9.92
N VAL A 99 -4.79 10.02 9.76
CA VAL A 99 -4.07 10.30 8.50
C VAL A 99 -3.94 9.00 7.71
N LEU A 100 -4.11 9.08 6.40
CA LEU A 100 -4.00 7.92 5.53
C LEU A 100 -2.56 7.40 5.42
N LEU A 101 -1.58 8.31 5.38
CA LEU A 101 -0.16 7.99 5.23
C LEU A 101 0.52 7.82 6.59
N GLY A 102 1.41 6.84 6.70
CA GLY A 102 2.14 6.57 7.94
C GLY A 102 2.54 5.11 8.10
N GLU A 103 2.92 4.76 9.32
CA GLU A 103 3.30 3.39 9.65
C GLU A 103 2.09 2.46 9.64
N LEU A 104 2.23 1.32 8.95
CA LEU A 104 1.23 0.26 8.96
C LEU A 104 1.58 -0.75 10.06
N ARG A 105 0.74 -0.80 11.10
CA ARG A 105 0.98 -1.62 12.29
C ARG A 105 0.08 -2.85 12.27
N GLY A 106 0.67 -4.00 12.59
CA GLY A 106 -0.05 -5.27 12.53
C GLY A 106 -0.33 -5.70 11.08
N GLY A 107 -1.38 -6.50 10.90
CA GLY A 107 -1.75 -7.05 9.59
C GLY A 107 -0.66 -7.92 8.95
N LEU A 108 -0.81 -8.16 7.65
CA LEU A 108 0.13 -8.91 6.81
C LEU A 108 0.34 -8.17 5.49
N SER A 109 1.58 -8.16 5.00
CA SER A 109 1.88 -7.69 3.65
C SER A 109 2.06 -8.83 2.66
N PHE A 110 1.65 -8.62 1.43
CA PHE A 110 1.87 -9.52 0.31
C PHE A 110 2.09 -8.75 -0.98
N GLU A 111 2.54 -9.49 -1.99
CA GLU A 111 2.85 -8.94 -3.30
C GLU A 111 1.84 -9.41 -4.35
N VAL A 112 1.45 -8.49 -5.22
CA VAL A 112 0.63 -8.74 -6.41
C VAL A 112 1.35 -8.19 -7.65
N ALA A 113 0.87 -8.59 -8.84
CA ALA A 113 1.31 -7.96 -10.09
C ALA A 113 0.87 -6.48 -10.12
N LEU A 114 1.59 -5.63 -10.87
CA LEU A 114 1.24 -4.21 -10.95
C LEU A 114 -0.16 -3.98 -11.51
N SER A 115 -0.56 -4.77 -12.53
CA SER A 115 -1.92 -4.74 -13.08
C SER A 115 -2.99 -5.14 -12.06
N ALA A 116 -2.65 -6.06 -11.15
CA ALA A 116 -3.53 -6.44 -10.05
C ALA A 116 -3.65 -5.33 -9.01
N ALA A 117 -2.55 -4.62 -8.71
CA ALA A 117 -2.60 -3.47 -7.82
C ALA A 117 -3.43 -2.31 -8.38
N HIS A 118 -3.31 -2.01 -9.69
CA HIS A 118 -4.16 -1.02 -10.33
C HIS A 118 -5.64 -1.41 -10.22
N ARG A 119 -5.98 -2.67 -10.50
CA ARG A 119 -7.36 -3.17 -10.34
C ARG A 119 -7.88 -3.06 -8.90
N LEU A 120 -7.03 -3.24 -7.90
CA LEU A 120 -7.43 -3.07 -6.49
C LEU A 120 -7.62 -1.61 -6.09
N LEU A 121 -7.00 -0.69 -6.83
CA LEU A 121 -7.15 0.76 -6.63
C LEU A 121 -8.33 1.34 -7.42
N ASP A 122 -8.89 0.58 -8.37
CA ASP A 122 -10.10 0.98 -9.09
C ASP A 122 -11.29 1.11 -8.12
N VAL A 123 -12.12 2.12 -8.37
CA VAL A 123 -13.31 2.44 -7.54
C VAL A 123 -14.30 1.28 -7.54
N ASP A 124 -14.42 0.55 -8.66
CA ASP A 124 -15.39 -0.53 -8.87
C ASP A 124 -14.71 -1.91 -8.77
N CYS A 125 -13.93 -2.15 -7.72
CA CYS A 125 -13.23 -3.41 -7.53
C CYS A 125 -14.14 -4.48 -6.91
N PHE A 126 -14.80 -5.28 -7.76
CA PHE A 126 -15.79 -6.29 -7.35
C PHE A 126 -15.35 -7.20 -6.18
N ILE A 127 -14.10 -7.68 -6.17
CA ILE A 127 -13.61 -8.53 -5.07
C ILE A 127 -13.59 -7.80 -3.73
N LEU A 128 -13.22 -6.51 -3.71
CA LEU A 128 -13.16 -5.73 -2.48
C LEU A 128 -14.58 -5.39 -2.00
N ASP A 129 -15.46 -4.98 -2.91
CA ASP A 129 -16.87 -4.72 -2.58
C ASP A 129 -17.54 -5.97 -2.01
N ARG A 130 -17.27 -7.13 -2.62
CA ARG A 130 -17.87 -8.39 -2.21
C ARG A 130 -17.34 -8.85 -0.85
N LEU A 131 -16.03 -8.77 -0.61
CA LEU A 131 -15.46 -9.13 0.69
C LEU A 131 -15.94 -8.18 1.81
N GLY A 132 -16.06 -6.89 1.52
CA GLY A 132 -16.51 -5.89 2.49
C GLY A 132 -17.96 -6.05 2.97
N GLN A 133 -18.77 -6.86 2.30
CA GLN A 133 -20.13 -7.18 2.74
C GLN A 133 -20.16 -8.13 3.95
N ASP A 134 -19.17 -9.03 4.06
CA ASP A 134 -19.15 -10.08 5.09
C ASP A 134 -17.98 -9.93 6.09
N PHE A 135 -16.90 -9.23 5.71
CA PHE A 135 -15.68 -9.14 6.50
C PHE A 135 -15.30 -7.68 6.76
N ALA A 136 -14.94 -7.38 8.02
CA ALA A 136 -14.37 -6.09 8.39
C ALA A 136 -12.84 -6.17 8.31
N TYR A 137 -12.25 -5.38 7.41
CA TYR A 137 -10.79 -5.34 7.23
C TYR A 137 -10.32 -3.96 6.77
N GLU A 138 -9.03 -3.71 6.97
CA GLU A 138 -8.30 -2.57 6.44
C GLU A 138 -7.36 -3.06 5.33
N LEU A 139 -7.25 -2.28 4.26
CA LEU A 139 -6.41 -2.58 3.11
C LEU A 139 -5.67 -1.33 2.66
N CYS A 140 -4.35 -1.43 2.50
CA CYS A 140 -3.55 -0.41 1.85
C CYS A 140 -2.88 -1.02 0.63
N VAL A 141 -3.20 -0.49 -0.56
CA VAL A 141 -2.63 -0.94 -1.82
C VAL A 141 -1.62 0.09 -2.30
N GLY A 142 -0.38 -0.35 -2.50
CA GLY A 142 0.64 0.45 -3.16
C GLY A 142 0.68 0.19 -4.65
N GLN A 143 0.85 1.24 -5.44
CA GLN A 143 1.05 1.13 -6.91
C GLN A 143 2.29 0.31 -7.28
N ASN A 144 3.20 0.10 -6.32
CA ASN A 144 4.35 -0.80 -6.42
C ASN A 144 4.02 -2.29 -6.28
N GLY A 145 2.73 -2.65 -6.26
CA GLY A 145 2.28 -4.04 -6.14
C GLY A 145 2.50 -4.65 -4.77
N ARG A 146 2.85 -3.84 -3.75
CA ARG A 146 2.88 -4.28 -2.35
C ARG A 146 1.56 -3.88 -1.70
N VAL A 147 0.90 -4.84 -1.09
CA VAL A 147 -0.40 -4.68 -0.43
C VAL A 147 -0.24 -5.04 1.03
N TRP A 148 -0.89 -4.29 1.91
CA TRP A 148 -1.02 -4.59 3.33
C TRP A 148 -2.50 -4.79 3.67
N LEU A 149 -2.79 -5.81 4.49
CA LEU A 149 -4.14 -6.17 4.90
C LEU A 149 -4.17 -6.49 6.39
N SER A 150 -5.16 -5.96 7.10
CA SER A 150 -5.43 -6.28 8.50
C SER A 150 -6.90 -6.59 8.72
N ALA A 151 -7.22 -7.66 9.43
CA ALA A 151 -8.58 -8.05 9.77
C ALA A 151 -8.67 -8.46 11.24
N ALA A 152 -9.86 -8.86 11.71
CA ALA A 152 -10.10 -9.15 13.12
C ALA A 152 -9.21 -10.27 13.69
N SER A 153 -8.75 -11.20 12.84
CA SER A 153 -7.82 -12.26 13.25
C SER A 153 -6.76 -12.56 12.19
N ALA A 154 -5.64 -13.17 12.60
CA ALA A 154 -4.61 -13.64 11.68
C ALA A 154 -5.15 -14.68 10.68
N ARG A 155 -6.07 -15.56 11.12
CA ARG A 155 -6.71 -16.56 10.26
C ARG A 155 -7.53 -15.89 9.16
N GLU A 156 -8.33 -14.89 9.53
CA GLU A 156 -9.14 -14.10 8.60
C GLU A 156 -8.29 -13.29 7.64
N THR A 157 -7.25 -12.61 8.15
CA THR A 157 -6.28 -11.87 7.35
C THR A 157 -5.65 -12.76 6.26
N VAL A 158 -5.23 -13.97 6.62
CA VAL A 158 -4.64 -14.93 5.66
C VAL A 158 -5.66 -15.37 4.61
N LEU A 159 -6.91 -15.62 4.99
CA LEU A 159 -7.95 -16.07 4.08
C LEU A 159 -8.38 -14.97 3.10
N LEU A 160 -8.57 -13.74 3.57
CA LEU A 160 -8.85 -12.57 2.72
C LEU A 160 -7.71 -12.32 1.73
N LEU A 161 -6.47 -12.37 2.20
CA LEU A 161 -5.28 -12.26 1.36
C LEU A 161 -5.26 -13.33 0.26
N GLN A 162 -5.56 -14.59 0.60
CA GLN A 162 -5.62 -15.67 -0.37
C GLN A 162 -6.74 -15.48 -1.39
N ALA A 163 -7.90 -14.98 -0.96
CA ALA A 163 -9.03 -14.68 -1.82
C ALA A 163 -8.68 -13.58 -2.84
N ILE A 164 -8.11 -12.47 -2.35
CA ILE A 164 -7.63 -11.37 -3.20
C ILE A 164 -6.61 -11.88 -4.21
N ARG A 165 -5.62 -12.70 -3.79
CA ARG A 165 -4.62 -13.23 -4.72
C ARG A 165 -5.20 -14.16 -5.78
N ARG A 166 -6.23 -14.95 -5.43
CA ARG A 166 -6.86 -15.91 -6.34
C ARG A 166 -7.90 -15.27 -7.27
N SER A 167 -8.50 -14.15 -6.88
CA SER A 167 -9.50 -13.46 -7.70
C SER A 167 -8.90 -12.94 -9.02
N PHE A 168 -7.59 -12.63 -9.04
CA PHE A 168 -6.89 -12.27 -10.28
C PHE A 168 -6.80 -13.48 -11.22
N GLY A 169 -7.68 -13.50 -12.23
CA GLY A 169 -7.84 -14.59 -13.19
C GLY A 169 -9.18 -15.33 -13.07
N MET A 170 -10.02 -14.93 -12.11
CA MET A 170 -11.40 -15.38 -11.98
C MET A 170 -12.36 -14.38 -12.61
N THR A 171 -13.51 -14.89 -13.06
CA THR A 171 -14.69 -14.10 -13.38
C THR A 171 -15.44 -13.72 -12.10
N ASP A 172 -16.28 -12.68 -12.15
CA ASP A 172 -17.05 -12.23 -10.99
C ASP A 172 -17.94 -13.35 -10.42
N ALA A 173 -18.54 -14.18 -11.28
CA ALA A 173 -19.31 -15.34 -10.85
C ALA A 173 -18.45 -16.38 -10.10
N GLN A 174 -17.18 -16.57 -10.48
CA GLN A 174 -16.26 -17.46 -9.76
C GLN A 174 -15.80 -16.84 -8.44
N VAL A 175 -15.60 -15.52 -8.41
CA VAL A 175 -15.30 -14.78 -7.19
C VAL A 175 -16.44 -14.91 -6.19
N GLU A 176 -17.69 -14.74 -6.63
CA GLU A 176 -18.89 -14.88 -5.80
C GLU A 176 -18.93 -16.27 -5.13
N VAL A 177 -18.77 -17.34 -5.92
CA VAL A 177 -18.74 -18.72 -5.41
C VAL A 177 -17.59 -18.94 -4.42
N MET A 178 -16.43 -18.32 -4.66
CA MET A 178 -15.28 -18.43 -3.75
C MET A 178 -15.56 -17.74 -2.42
N VAL A 179 -16.09 -16.51 -2.44
CA VAL A 179 -16.40 -15.75 -1.22
C VAL A 179 -17.51 -16.43 -0.43
N GLN A 180 -18.57 -16.93 -1.09
CA GLN A 180 -19.64 -17.66 -0.42
C GLN A 180 -19.11 -18.86 0.39
N LYS A 181 -18.21 -19.66 -0.20
CA LYS A 181 -17.55 -20.77 0.49
C LYS A 181 -16.68 -20.32 1.65
N MET A 182 -16.06 -19.14 1.56
CA MET A 182 -15.29 -18.60 2.67
C MET A 182 -16.19 -18.24 3.84
N VAL A 183 -17.32 -17.57 3.59
CA VAL A 183 -18.30 -17.19 4.62
C VAL A 183 -18.83 -18.43 5.36
N GLU A 184 -19.14 -19.51 4.63
CA GLU A 184 -19.55 -20.79 5.22
C GLU A 184 -18.50 -21.40 6.16
N VAL A 185 -17.21 -21.13 5.96
CA VAL A 185 -16.11 -21.62 6.81
C VAL A 185 -15.94 -20.79 8.09
N PHE A 186 -16.49 -19.56 8.12
CA PHE A 186 -16.46 -18.66 9.27
C PHE A 186 -17.76 -18.64 10.08
N SER A 187 -18.86 -19.16 9.50
CA SER A 187 -20.13 -19.40 10.19
C SER A 187 -20.05 -20.64 11.09
#